data_AF-A0A7C3A8C6-F1
#
_entry.id   AF-A0A7C3A8C6-F1
#
_cell.length_a   1.000
_cell.length_b   1.000
_cell.length_c   1.000
_cell.angle_alpha   90.00
_cell.angle_beta   90.00
_cell.angle_gamma   90.00
#
_symmetry.space_group_name_H-M   'P 1'
#
loop_
_entity.id
_entity.type
_entity.pdbx_description
1 polymer ?
#
loop_
_entity_poly.entity_id
_entity_poly.type
_entity_poly.pdbx_seq_one_letter_code
_entity_poly.pdbx_strand_id
1 'polypeptide(L)'
;MKKVLRKSKFGYALSIILFLLGISAITVAFWKVWPKTTSTNEFSSAFWNLLWTEEINTIAGISFKLIFLLIFGIIAIVFGSVILVFS
;
A
#
# COMPACT_ATOMS: atom_id res chain seq x y z
N MET A 1 -27.97 -13.93 -26.96
CA MET A 1 -27.70 -12.62 -26.36
C MET A 1 -26.22 -12.55 -25.95
N LYS A 2 -25.35 -11.96 -26.77
CA LYS A 2 -23.95 -11.71 -26.39
C LYS A 2 -23.92 -10.51 -25.46
N LYS A 3 -23.82 -10.72 -24.14
CA LYS A 3 -23.51 -9.65 -23.19
C LYS A 3 -22.07 -9.25 -23.42
N VAL A 4 -21.87 -8.31 -24.33
CA VAL A 4 -20.64 -7.53 -24.40
C VAL A 4 -20.62 -6.70 -23.13
N LEU A 5 -20.00 -7.25 -22.07
CA LEU A 5 -19.56 -6.46 -20.91
C LEU A 5 -18.57 -5.44 -21.47
N ARG A 6 -19.10 -4.28 -21.85
CA ARG A 6 -18.31 -3.12 -22.23
C ARG A 6 -17.43 -2.83 -21.02
N LYS A 7 -16.14 -3.16 -21.11
CA LYS A 7 -15.17 -2.85 -20.06
C LYS A 7 -15.42 -1.44 -19.57
N SER A 8 -15.80 -1.29 -18.32
CA SER A 8 -16.10 0.02 -17.76
C SER A 8 -14.77 0.76 -17.69
N LYS A 9 -14.55 1.76 -18.57
CA LYS A 9 -13.35 2.62 -18.53
C LYS A 9 -13.11 3.17 -17.11
N PHE A 10 -14.19 3.33 -16.35
CA PHE A 10 -14.17 3.77 -14.96
C PHE A 10 -13.59 2.72 -13.99
N GLY A 11 -13.94 1.44 -14.15
CA GLY A 11 -13.39 0.35 -13.33
C GLY A 11 -11.88 0.21 -13.51
N TYR A 12 -11.41 0.31 -14.76
CA TYR A 12 -9.99 0.27 -15.09
C TYR A 12 -9.22 1.47 -14.50
N ALA A 13 -9.77 2.69 -14.62
CA ALA A 13 -9.16 3.88 -14.03
C ALA A 13 -9.07 3.79 -12.49
N LEU A 14 -10.14 3.33 -11.84
CA LEU A 14 -10.18 3.14 -10.39
C LEU A 14 -9.16 2.10 -9.93
N SER A 15 -9.04 0.98 -10.64
CA SER A 15 -8.03 -0.05 -10.37
C SER A 15 -6.60 0.51 -10.41
N ILE A 16 -6.26 1.28 -11.45
CA ILE A 16 -4.93 1.89 -11.57
C ILE A 16 -4.66 2.85 -10.42
N ILE A 17 -5.64 3.69 -10.05
CA ILE A 17 -5.50 4.63 -8.93
C ILE A 17 -5.24 3.88 -7.62
N LEU A 18 -6.02 2.82 -7.34
CA LEU A 18 -5.82 1.96 -6.17
C LEU A 18 -4.43 1.31 -6.16
N PHE A 19 -3.96 0.86 -7.32
CA PHE A 19 -2.65 0.23 -7.46
C PHE A 19 -1.52 1.24 -7.19
N LEU A 20 -1.62 2.45 -7.74
CA LEU A 20 -0.66 3.54 -7.51
C LEU A 20 -0.66 3.99 -6.04
N LEU A 21 -1.83 4.10 -5.42
CA LEU A 21 -1.96 4.40 -3.99
C LEU A 21 -1.33 3.30 -3.13
N GLY A 22 -1.55 2.03 -3.49
CA GLY A 22 -0.97 0.91 -2.76
C GLY A 22 0.56 0.87 -2.85
N ILE A 23 1.11 1.02 -4.05
CA ILE A 23 2.57 1.07 -4.26
C ILE A 23 3.19 2.26 -3.52
N SER A 24 2.58 3.44 -3.61
CA SER A 24 3.12 4.63 -2.95
C SER A 24 3.09 4.48 -1.42
N ALA A 25 2.01 3.95 -0.84
CA ALA A 25 1.92 3.66 0.59
C ALA A 25 3.02 2.70 1.07
N ILE A 26 3.23 1.60 0.34
CA ILE A 26 4.29 0.62 0.66
C ILE A 26 5.67 1.27 0.51
N THR A 27 5.90 2.03 -0.56
CA THR A 27 7.18 2.71 -0.80
C THR A 27 7.50 3.69 0.32
N VAL A 28 6.53 4.48 0.79
CA VAL A 28 6.72 5.41 1.91
C VAL A 28 7.03 4.67 3.22
N ALA A 29 6.31 3.58 3.51
CA ALA A 29 6.59 2.76 4.68
C ALA A 29 8.02 2.19 4.62
N PHE A 30 8.41 1.66 3.47
CA PHE A 30 9.74 1.10 3.26
C PHE A 30 10.83 2.16 3.37
N TRP A 31 10.64 3.32 2.74
CA TRP A 31 11.59 4.43 2.77
C TRP A 31 11.92 4.90 4.19
N LYS A 32 10.91 4.94 5.07
CA LYS A 32 11.09 5.40 6.44
C LYS A 32 11.80 4.37 7.33
N VAL A 33 11.59 3.09 7.06
CA VAL A 33 12.20 1.98 7.82
C VAL A 33 13.61 1.64 7.31
N TRP A 34 13.86 1.81 6.01
CA TRP A 34 15.12 1.49 5.32
C TRP A 34 16.40 2.00 6.01
N PRO A 35 16.55 3.29 6.36
CA PRO A 35 17.79 3.77 6.98
C PRO A 35 18.04 3.20 8.38
N LYS A 36 17.00 2.69 9.05
CA LYS A 36 17.08 2.13 10.40
C LYS A 36 17.32 0.62 10.39
N THR A 37 16.92 -0.08 9.33
CA THR A 37 17.16 -1.53 9.19
C THR A 37 18.53 -1.85 8.60
N THR A 38 19.10 -0.96 7.79
CA THR A 38 20.44 -1.16 7.20
C THR A 38 21.58 -1.09 8.23
N SER A 39 21.33 -0.51 9.40
CA SER A 39 22.30 -0.44 10.51
C SER A 39 22.24 -1.65 11.45
N THR A 40 21.31 -2.58 11.25
CA THR A 40 21.10 -3.75 12.10
C THR A 40 21.49 -5.05 11.40
N ASN A 41 22.10 -5.99 12.13
CA ASN A 41 22.47 -7.30 11.59
C ASN A 41 21.27 -8.19 11.24
N GLU A 42 20.10 -7.94 11.83
CA GLU A 42 18.87 -8.69 11.57
C GLU A 42 17.81 -7.82 10.88
N PHE A 43 17.87 -7.80 9.55
CA PHE A 43 16.97 -6.97 8.73
C PHE A 43 15.48 -7.26 8.97
N SER A 44 15.08 -8.53 9.01
CA SER A 44 13.66 -8.92 9.09
C SER A 44 13.05 -8.55 10.45
N SER A 45 13.72 -8.88 11.56
CA SER A 45 13.21 -8.58 12.90
C SER A 45 13.16 -7.06 13.14
N ALA A 46 14.20 -6.33 12.72
CA ALA A 46 14.23 -4.87 12.79
C ALA A 46 13.13 -4.24 11.94
N PHE A 47 12.90 -4.73 10.72
CA PHE A 47 11.86 -4.23 9.82
C PHE A 47 10.46 -4.35 10.43
N TRP A 48 10.12 -5.55 10.93
CA TRP A 48 8.83 -5.78 11.58
C TRP A 48 8.66 -4.95 12.85
N ASN A 49 9.70 -4.83 13.67
CA ASN A 49 9.65 -4.01 14.88
C ASN A 49 9.42 -2.54 14.55
N LEU A 50 10.18 -2.00 13.59
CA LEU A 50 10.06 -0.60 13.16
C LEU A 50 8.70 -0.30 12.53
N LEU A 51 8.09 -1.24 11.80
CA LEU A 51 6.71 -1.07 11.32
C LEU A 51 5.69 -0.90 12.47
N TRP A 52 5.93 -1.55 13.60
CA TRP A 52 5.08 -1.51 14.80
C TRP A 52 5.36 -0.34 15.74
N THR A 53 6.59 0.19 15.72
CA THR A 53 7.04 1.27 16.61
C THR A 53 7.00 2.63 15.95
N GLU A 54 7.32 2.72 14.66
CA GLU A 54 7.36 4.01 13.96
C GLU A 54 5.95 4.47 13.58
N GLU A 55 5.74 5.77 13.75
CA GLU A 55 4.50 6.44 13.38
C GLU A 55 4.74 7.42 12.23
N ILE A 56 3.70 7.63 11.43
CA ILE A 56 3.63 8.68 10.44
C ILE A 56 2.57 9.68 10.89
N ASN A 57 2.99 10.94 11.01
CA ASN A 57 2.07 12.03 11.28
C ASN A 57 1.49 12.48 9.94
N THR A 58 0.17 12.40 9.83
CA THR A 58 -0.53 13.00 8.70
C THR A 58 -0.63 14.51 8.89
N ILE A 59 -0.79 15.23 7.78
CA ILE A 59 -0.94 16.70 7.76
C ILE A 59 -2.16 17.14 8.61
N ALA A 60 -3.13 16.24 8.82
CA ALA A 60 -4.28 16.44 9.68
C ALA A 60 -3.98 16.30 11.20
N GLY A 61 -2.72 16.12 11.60
CA GLY A 61 -2.33 15.94 13.00
C GLY A 61 -2.62 14.56 13.58
N ILE A 62 -2.97 13.58 12.74
CA ILE A 62 -3.27 12.22 13.16
C ILE A 62 -2.03 11.37 12.96
N SER A 63 -1.55 10.76 14.04
CA SER A 63 -0.45 9.79 14.02
C SER A 63 -0.99 8.40 13.73
N PHE A 64 -0.39 7.71 12.76
CA PHE A 64 -0.69 6.31 12.47
C PHE A 64 0.58 5.48 12.53
N LYS A 65 0.51 4.29 13.12
CA LYS A 65 1.60 3.30 13.00
C LYS A 65 1.83 2.94 11.55
N LEU A 66 3.09 2.76 11.15
CA LEU A 66 3.46 2.40 9.79
C LEU A 66 2.83 1.08 9.34
N ILE A 67 2.58 0.14 10.27
CA ILE A 67 1.88 -1.12 9.99
C ILE A 67 0.52 -0.89 9.30
N PHE A 68 -0.21 0.17 9.67
CA PHE A 68 -1.51 0.47 9.06
C PHE A 68 -1.35 0.93 7.61
N LEU A 69 -0.28 1.68 7.31
CA LEU A 69 0.04 2.11 5.96
C LEU A 69 0.40 0.91 5.07
N LEU A 70 1.14 -0.05 5.63
CA LEU A 70 1.47 -1.31 4.96
C LEU A 70 0.22 -2.14 4.65
N ILE A 71 -0.66 -2.32 5.64
CA ILE A 71 -1.92 -3.06 5.48
C ILE A 71 -2.81 -2.39 4.44
N PHE A 72 -2.95 -1.07 4.50
CA PHE A 72 -3.68 -0.29 3.50
C PHE A 72 -3.11 -0.51 2.10
N GLY A 73 -1.78 -0.48 1.97
CA GLY A 73 -1.10 -0.71 0.69
C GLY A 73 -1.39 -2.08 0.10
N ILE A 74 -1.32 -3.14 0.93
CA ILE A 74 -1.63 -4.51 0.50
C ILE A 74 -3.10 -4.62 0.07
N ILE A 75 -4.03 -4.11 0.87
CA ILE A 75 -5.46 -4.11 0.55
C ILE A 75 -5.71 -3.39 -0.77
N ALA A 76 -5.15 -2.19 -0.96
CA ALA A 76 -5.31 -1.40 -2.18
C ALA A 76 -4.78 -2.14 -3.42
N ILE A 77 -3.65 -2.85 -3.31
CA ILE A 77 -3.11 -3.68 -4.40
C ILE A 77 -4.01 -4.87 -4.70
N VAL A 78 -4.49 -5.58 -3.67
CA VAL A 78 -5.37 -6.74 -3.85
C VAL A 78 -6.68 -6.33 -4.51
N PHE A 79 -7.35 -5.31 -3.98
CA PHE A 79 -8.58 -4.79 -4.58
C PHE A 79 -8.35 -4.21 -5.97
N GLY A 80 -7.27 -3.46 -6.17
CA GLY A 80 -6.87 -2.95 -7.47
C GLY A 80 -6.71 -4.08 -8.50
N SER A 81 -6.04 -5.18 -8.12
CA SER A 81 -5.83 -6.36 -8.97
C SER A 81 -7.13 -7.09 -9.29
N VAL A 82 -7.99 -7.29 -8.28
CA VAL A 82 -9.31 -7.90 -8.47
C VAL A 82 -10.14 -7.05 -9.45
N ILE A 83 -10.23 -5.74 -9.23
CA ILE A 83 -10.97 -4.85 -10.14
C ILE A 83 -10.37 -4.88 -11.54
N LEU A 84 -9.05 -4.99 -11.69
CA LEU A 84 -8.39 -5.08 -13.00
C LEU A 84 -8.81 -6.34 -13.77
N VAL A 85 -8.86 -7.48 -13.08
CA VAL A 85 -9.28 -8.77 -13.66
C VAL A 85 -10.76 -8.77 -14.05
N PHE A 86 -11.62 -8.13 -13.24
CA PHE A 86 -13.07 -8.11 -13.46
C PHE A 86 -13.57 -6.91 -14.29
N SER A 87 -12.69 -5.97 -14.66
CA SER A 87 -13.04 -4.75 -15.41
C SER A 87 -12.92 -4.87 -16.93
#